data_AF-A0A8T1SBZ4-F1
#
_entry.id   AF-A0A8T1SBZ4-F1
#
_cell.length_a   1.000
_cell.length_b   1.000
_cell.length_c   1.000
_cell.angle_alpha   90.00
_cell.angle_beta   90.00
_cell.angle_gamma   90.00
#
_symmetry.space_group_name_H-M   'P 1'
#
loop_
_entity.id
_entity.type
_entity.pdbx_description
1 polymer ?
#
loop_
_entity_poly.entity_id
_entity_poly.type
_entity_poly.pdbx_seq_one_letter_code
_entity_poly.pdbx_strand_id
1 'polypeptide(L)'
;MGISHVLRGTEWLTSTSKHLLIYRAFGWDPPRFGHLPLLLNKDGSKLSKRQGDIFLEHFVQDGCLPEALLDIVTNCGSGFAGNQMGRTLEELILEFDVGRITTHSALLDLDTLPEFNRIHLVQQIGDERLRRKLVTELQMQVEQVYGDRLVDREVLEEDYVERVLLLRKGHISRLKNLVAPEYSYLWVRPSVSREQLQTISA
;
A
#
# COMPACT_ATOMS: atom_id res chain seq x y z
N MET A 1 -4.26 -10.43 -31.64
CA MET A 1 -4.27 -9.54 -30.46
C MET A 1 -4.05 -8.06 -30.81
N GLY A 2 -3.42 -7.69 -31.94
CA GLY A 2 -3.29 -6.28 -32.33
C GLY A 2 -2.40 -5.45 -31.38
N ILE A 3 -1.36 -6.08 -30.82
CA ILE A 3 -0.47 -5.43 -29.85
C ILE A 3 0.40 -4.38 -30.54
N SER A 4 0.32 -3.13 -30.09
CA SER A 4 1.09 -2.01 -30.63
C SER A 4 2.38 -1.72 -29.85
N HIS A 5 2.35 -1.95 -28.53
CA HIS A 5 3.46 -1.68 -27.62
C HIS A 5 3.65 -2.89 -26.67
N VAL A 6 4.91 -3.27 -26.47
CA VAL A 6 5.31 -4.31 -25.52
C VAL A 6 6.17 -3.64 -24.44
N LEU A 7 5.57 -3.42 -23.27
CA LEU A 7 6.27 -2.95 -22.06
C LEU A 7 6.57 -4.15 -21.16
N ARG A 8 7.85 -4.39 -20.85
CA ARG A 8 8.28 -5.55 -20.06
C ARG A 8 9.63 -5.30 -19.39
N GLY A 9 10.00 -6.12 -18.41
CA GLY A 9 11.28 -5.98 -17.69
C GLY A 9 12.51 -6.07 -18.61
N THR A 10 13.56 -5.31 -18.24
CA THR A 10 14.85 -5.24 -18.96
C THR A 10 15.57 -6.58 -19.09
N GLU A 11 15.25 -7.58 -18.26
CA GLU A 11 15.75 -8.95 -18.42
C GLU A 11 15.39 -9.57 -19.79
N TRP A 12 14.36 -9.08 -20.46
CA TRP A 12 13.94 -9.54 -21.79
C TRP A 12 14.63 -8.81 -22.95
N LEU A 13 15.44 -7.79 -22.67
CA LEU A 13 16.07 -6.96 -23.70
C LEU A 13 16.90 -7.80 -24.67
N THR A 14 17.70 -8.72 -24.13
CA THR A 14 18.57 -9.64 -24.92
C THR A 14 17.78 -10.56 -25.86
N SER A 15 16.52 -10.86 -25.54
CA SER A 15 15.65 -11.71 -26.37
C SER A 15 14.99 -10.93 -27.52
N THR A 16 15.00 -9.60 -27.46
CA THR A 16 14.34 -8.76 -28.47
C THR A 16 14.93 -8.95 -29.86
N SER A 17 16.26 -9.12 -29.99
CA SER A 17 16.91 -9.41 -31.27
C SER A 17 16.36 -10.68 -31.92
N LYS A 18 16.16 -11.75 -31.14
CA LYS A 18 15.54 -12.99 -31.60
C LYS A 18 14.09 -12.78 -32.03
N HIS A 19 13.31 -12.03 -31.25
CA HIS A 19 11.92 -11.72 -31.59
C HIS A 19 11.82 -10.96 -32.92
N LEU A 20 12.69 -9.98 -33.16
CA LEU A 20 12.70 -9.23 -34.43
C LEU A 20 13.00 -10.13 -35.64
N LEU A 21 13.88 -11.13 -35.48
CA LEU A 21 14.12 -12.13 -36.53
C LEU A 21 12.88 -13.00 -36.79
N ILE A 22 12.13 -13.35 -35.74
CA ILE A 22 10.87 -14.09 -35.87
C ILE A 22 9.83 -13.23 -36.62
N TYR A 23 9.65 -11.96 -36.26
CA TYR A 23 8.78 -11.04 -37.00
C TYR A 23 9.17 -10.96 -38.48
N ARG A 24 10.46 -10.84 -38.77
CA ARG A 24 10.99 -10.84 -40.14
C ARG A 24 10.67 -12.14 -40.88
N ALA A 25 10.85 -13.30 -40.23
CA ALA A 25 10.60 -14.61 -40.85
C ALA A 25 9.12 -14.80 -41.23
N PHE A 26 8.20 -14.24 -40.43
CA PHE A 26 6.78 -14.26 -40.73
C PHE A 26 6.30 -13.11 -41.63
N GLY A 27 7.18 -12.17 -41.98
CA GLY A 27 6.81 -10.97 -42.74
C GLY A 27 5.87 -10.03 -41.98
N TRP A 28 5.98 -9.98 -40.65
CA TRP A 28 5.14 -9.16 -39.77
C TRP A 28 5.87 -7.91 -39.30
N ASP A 29 5.11 -6.83 -39.10
CA ASP A 29 5.62 -5.62 -38.44
C ASP A 29 5.72 -5.84 -36.92
N PRO A 30 6.90 -5.60 -36.32
CA PRO A 30 7.06 -5.72 -34.88
C PRO A 30 6.37 -4.56 -34.13
N PRO A 31 5.87 -4.79 -32.90
CA PRO A 31 5.40 -3.72 -32.04
C PRO A 31 6.55 -2.84 -31.56
N ARG A 32 6.22 -1.69 -30.97
CA ARG A 32 7.21 -0.88 -30.26
C ARG A 32 7.57 -1.56 -28.94
N PHE A 33 8.85 -1.64 -28.60
CA PHE A 33 9.32 -2.26 -27.36
C PHE A 33 9.79 -1.19 -26.37
N GLY A 34 9.28 -1.24 -25.14
CA GLY A 34 9.80 -0.49 -24.00
C GLY A 34 10.25 -1.46 -22.90
N HIS A 35 11.51 -1.35 -22.48
CA HIS A 35 12.08 -2.22 -21.45
C HIS A 35 12.16 -1.48 -20.13
N LEU A 36 11.36 -1.93 -19.15
CA LEU A 36 11.23 -1.32 -17.84
C LEU A 36 12.46 -1.62 -16.96
N PRO A 37 12.92 -0.65 -16.16
CA PRO A 37 14.07 -0.84 -15.28
C PRO A 37 13.80 -1.89 -14.20
N LEU A 38 14.86 -2.50 -13.67
CA LEU A 38 14.74 -3.43 -12.56
C LEU A 38 14.40 -2.69 -11.27
N LEU A 39 13.48 -3.27 -10.49
CA LEU A 39 13.34 -2.92 -9.09
C LEU A 39 14.47 -3.56 -8.27
N LEU A 40 15.10 -2.75 -7.43
CA LEU A 40 16.14 -3.16 -6.50
C LEU A 40 15.61 -3.01 -5.07
N ASN A 41 16.12 -3.86 -4.18
CA ASN A 41 15.99 -3.65 -2.75
C ASN A 41 16.80 -2.42 -2.31
N LYS A 42 16.56 -1.98 -1.06
CA LYS A 42 17.34 -0.92 -0.41
C LYS A 42 18.84 -1.18 -0.37
N ASP A 43 19.27 -2.45 -0.33
CA ASP A 43 20.67 -2.86 -0.37
C ASP A 43 21.27 -2.93 -1.79
N GLY A 44 20.50 -2.58 -2.82
CA GLY A 44 20.90 -2.63 -4.23
C GLY A 44 20.83 -4.02 -4.88
N SER A 45 20.49 -5.06 -4.12
CA SER A 45 20.26 -6.39 -4.69
C SER A 45 18.96 -6.41 -5.50
N LYS A 46 18.86 -7.34 -6.45
CA LYS A 46 17.64 -7.49 -7.26
C LYS A 46 16.47 -7.90 -6.36
N LEU A 47 15.35 -7.18 -6.46
CA LEU A 47 14.10 -7.54 -5.80
C LEU A 47 13.72 -8.98 -6.19
N SER A 48 13.64 -9.89 -5.23
CA SER A 48 13.41 -11.31 -5.51
C SER A 48 12.46 -11.96 -4.51
N LYS A 49 11.53 -12.79 -5.00
CA LYS A 49 10.56 -13.54 -4.17
C LYS A 49 11.20 -14.45 -3.11
N ARG A 50 12.52 -14.69 -3.20
CA ARG A 50 13.27 -15.51 -2.24
C ARG A 50 13.57 -14.74 -0.94
N GLN A 51 13.49 -13.41 -0.98
CA GLN A 51 13.61 -12.55 0.19
C GLN A 51 12.23 -12.38 0.83
N GLY A 52 11.76 -13.41 1.53
CA GLY A 52 10.74 -13.40 2.60
C GLY A 52 9.35 -12.78 2.33
N ASP A 53 9.30 -11.49 1.99
CA ASP A 53 8.15 -10.63 2.30
C ASP A 53 7.60 -9.86 1.07
N ILE A 54 7.94 -10.29 -0.15
CA ILE A 54 7.52 -9.63 -1.41
C ILE A 54 6.28 -10.30 -2.03
N PHE A 55 5.59 -11.15 -1.27
CA PHE A 55 4.31 -11.71 -1.68
C PHE A 55 3.21 -10.70 -1.42
N LEU A 56 2.33 -10.49 -2.41
CA LEU A 56 1.24 -9.51 -2.31
C LEU A 56 0.33 -9.82 -1.12
N GLU A 57 0.17 -11.11 -0.84
CA GLU A 57 -0.60 -11.65 0.28
C GLU A 57 -0.11 -11.13 1.63
N HIS A 58 1.20 -10.94 1.81
CA HIS A 58 1.75 -10.39 3.05
C HIS A 58 1.35 -8.93 3.25
N PHE A 59 1.40 -8.10 2.20
CA PHE A 59 0.96 -6.72 2.29
C PHE A 59 -0.53 -6.60 2.59
N VAL A 60 -1.36 -7.47 1.99
CA VAL A 60 -2.81 -7.51 2.27
C VAL A 60 -3.06 -7.90 3.73
N GLN A 61 -2.43 -8.96 4.22
CA GLN A 61 -2.54 -9.39 5.63
C GLN A 61 -2.02 -8.32 6.59
N ASP A 62 -1.02 -7.56 6.16
CA ASP A 62 -0.46 -6.46 6.94
C ASP A 62 -1.37 -5.21 6.94
N GLY A 63 -2.46 -5.18 6.17
CA GLY A 63 -3.38 -4.04 6.09
C GLY A 63 -2.85 -2.90 5.23
N CYS A 64 -1.97 -3.21 4.27
CA CYS A 64 -1.57 -2.26 3.24
C CYS A 64 -2.68 -2.05 2.22
N LEU A 65 -2.93 -0.80 1.89
CA LEU A 65 -3.89 -0.37 0.88
C LEU A 65 -3.30 -0.63 -0.52
N PRO A 66 -4.10 -1.13 -1.47
CA PRO A 66 -3.64 -1.36 -2.84
C PRO A 66 -3.16 -0.06 -3.51
N GLU A 67 -3.78 1.08 -3.18
CA GLU A 67 -3.38 2.40 -3.66
C GLU A 67 -1.97 2.78 -3.18
N ALA A 68 -1.64 2.46 -1.93
CA ALA A 68 -0.30 2.72 -1.38
C ALA A 68 0.79 1.86 -2.02
N LEU A 69 0.47 0.60 -2.34
CA LEU A 69 1.38 -0.29 -3.07
C LEU A 69 1.59 0.18 -4.51
N LEU A 70 0.53 0.64 -5.17
CA LEU A 70 0.63 1.20 -6.52
C LEU A 70 1.47 2.48 -6.50
N ASP A 71 1.21 3.36 -5.53
CA ASP A 71 1.89 4.64 -5.39
C ASP A 71 3.38 4.47 -5.10
N ILE A 72 3.78 3.62 -4.15
CA ILE A 72 5.22 3.37 -3.91
C ILE A 72 5.92 2.80 -5.14
N VAL A 73 5.30 1.86 -5.87
CA VAL A 73 5.89 1.27 -7.08
C VAL A 73 6.05 2.31 -8.18
N THR A 74 5.05 3.15 -8.39
CA THR A 74 5.09 4.22 -9.40
C THR A 74 6.01 5.37 -9.01
N ASN A 75 6.16 5.64 -7.70
CA ASN A 75 7.05 6.66 -7.15
C ASN A 75 8.53 6.22 -7.12
N CYS A 76 8.80 4.92 -7.03
CA CYS A 76 10.14 4.35 -7.24
C CYS A 76 10.52 4.34 -8.72
N GLY A 77 9.53 4.21 -9.58
CA GLY A 77 9.70 4.10 -11.02
C GLY A 77 9.78 5.43 -11.73
N SER A 78 9.60 5.31 -13.03
CA SER A 78 9.74 6.37 -14.01
C SER A 78 8.57 6.33 -14.97
N GLY A 79 8.18 7.46 -15.51
CA GLY A 79 6.92 7.63 -16.24
C GLY A 79 6.12 8.84 -15.78
N PHE A 80 6.60 9.53 -14.75
CA PHE A 80 5.96 10.71 -14.16
C PHE A 80 6.95 11.88 -14.09
N ALA A 81 6.45 13.11 -13.91
CA ALA A 81 7.27 14.33 -13.87
C ALA A 81 8.26 14.36 -12.69
N GLY A 82 7.90 13.67 -11.61
CA GLY A 82 8.66 13.66 -10.36
C GLY A 82 7.97 12.82 -9.30
N ASN A 83 8.64 12.71 -8.17
CA ASN A 83 8.18 11.92 -7.04
C ASN A 83 7.14 12.71 -6.25
N GLN A 84 6.00 12.07 -6.00
CA GLN A 84 4.88 12.62 -5.26
C GLN A 84 4.15 11.44 -4.62
N MET A 85 4.03 11.47 -3.30
CA MET A 85 3.20 10.51 -2.57
C MET A 85 1.74 10.96 -2.58
N GLY A 86 0.84 9.99 -2.55
CA GLY A 86 -0.61 10.17 -2.50
C GLY A 86 -1.28 10.29 -3.87
N ARG A 87 -0.64 9.88 -4.96
CA ARG A 87 -1.31 9.88 -6.28
C ARG A 87 -2.46 8.88 -6.29
N THR A 88 -3.63 9.35 -6.69
CA THR A 88 -4.80 8.52 -7.01
C THR A 88 -4.59 7.75 -8.30
N LEU A 89 -5.38 6.70 -8.52
CA LEU A 89 -5.33 5.94 -9.77
C LEU A 89 -5.65 6.83 -10.98
N GLU A 90 -6.59 7.76 -10.82
CA GLU A 90 -6.98 8.72 -11.85
C GLU A 90 -5.82 9.64 -12.22
N GLU A 91 -5.09 10.17 -11.22
CA GLU A 91 -3.89 10.98 -11.45
C GLU A 91 -2.79 10.17 -12.14
N LEU A 92 -2.57 8.91 -11.71
CA LEU A 92 -1.59 8.02 -12.37
C LEU A 92 -1.93 7.79 -13.84
N ILE A 93 -3.22 7.61 -14.18
CA ILE A 93 -3.66 7.43 -15.57
C ILE A 93 -3.44 8.72 -16.39
N LEU A 94 -3.72 9.89 -15.81
CA LEU A 94 -3.60 11.17 -16.50
C LEU A 94 -2.15 11.63 -16.67
N GLU A 95 -1.29 11.37 -15.70
CA GLU A 95 0.09 11.86 -15.68
C GLU A 95 1.10 10.92 -16.34
N PHE A 96 0.75 9.65 -16.55
CA PHE A 96 1.68 8.65 -17.07
C PHE A 96 2.13 8.97 -18.50
N ASP A 97 3.44 9.05 -18.68
CA ASP A 97 4.10 9.27 -19.96
C ASP A 97 5.21 8.23 -20.15
N VAL A 98 5.04 7.36 -21.15
CA VAL A 98 6.03 6.35 -21.51
C VAL A 98 7.40 6.94 -21.86
N GLY A 99 7.45 8.18 -22.37
CA GLY A 99 8.67 8.90 -22.69
C GLY A 99 9.48 9.32 -21.46
N ARG A 100 8.87 9.29 -20.27
CA ARG A 100 9.52 9.60 -18.99
C ARG A 100 10.03 8.37 -18.27
N ILE A 101 9.92 7.19 -18.89
CA ILE A 101 10.49 5.97 -18.34
C ILE A 101 12.02 6.05 -18.40
N THR A 102 12.68 5.92 -17.27
CA THR A 102 14.13 5.93 -17.09
C THR A 102 14.70 4.54 -17.37
N THR A 103 15.99 4.50 -17.66
CA THR A 103 16.72 3.28 -17.98
C THR A 103 17.54 2.74 -16.80
N HIS A 104 17.70 3.53 -15.73
CA HIS A 104 18.40 3.10 -14.53
C HIS A 104 17.48 2.30 -13.62
N SER A 105 18.04 1.33 -12.90
CA SER A 105 17.29 0.54 -11.92
C SER A 105 16.68 1.42 -10.83
N ALA A 106 15.48 1.07 -10.40
CA ALA A 106 14.69 1.80 -9.42
C ALA A 106 14.81 1.14 -8.04
N LEU A 107 15.20 1.91 -7.03
CA LEU A 107 15.30 1.40 -5.67
C LEU A 107 13.91 1.46 -5.00
N LEU A 108 13.45 0.32 -4.50
CA LEU A 108 12.22 0.17 -3.74
C LEU A 108 12.56 0.15 -2.25
N ASP A 109 12.30 1.25 -1.55
CA ASP A 109 12.47 1.35 -0.10
C ASP A 109 11.16 1.04 0.63
N LEU A 110 10.94 -0.24 0.93
CA LEU A 110 9.74 -0.69 1.66
C LEU A 110 9.64 -0.12 3.08
N ASP A 111 10.70 0.43 3.66
CA ASP A 111 10.62 1.11 4.96
C ASP A 111 9.77 2.39 4.87
N THR A 112 9.58 2.93 3.67
CA THR A 112 8.72 4.10 3.43
C THR A 112 7.25 3.73 3.24
N LEU A 113 6.93 2.44 3.04
CA LEU A 113 5.56 1.97 2.78
C LEU A 113 4.53 2.40 3.84
N PRO A 114 4.84 2.41 5.16
CA PRO A 114 3.91 2.92 6.16
C PRO A 114 3.47 4.38 5.91
N GLU A 115 4.34 5.23 5.36
CA GLU A 115 4.00 6.61 5.06
C GLU A 115 3.09 6.73 3.83
N PHE A 116 3.38 5.98 2.76
CA PHE A 116 2.46 5.84 1.63
C PHE A 116 1.08 5.36 2.11
N ASN A 117 1.05 4.32 2.94
CA ASN A 117 -0.20 3.77 3.47
C ASN A 117 -0.98 4.79 4.30
N ARG A 118 -0.28 5.57 5.14
CA ARG A 118 -0.87 6.65 5.94
C ARG A 118 -1.53 7.71 5.07
N ILE A 119 -0.86 8.16 3.99
CA ILE A 119 -1.38 9.18 3.09
C ILE A 119 -2.67 8.70 2.39
N HIS A 120 -2.66 7.47 1.86
CA HIS A 120 -3.84 6.88 1.23
C HIS A 120 -4.97 6.65 2.23
N LEU A 121 -4.66 6.21 3.45
CA LEU A 121 -5.67 6.04 4.51
C LEU A 121 -6.30 7.37 4.92
N VAL A 122 -5.52 8.46 4.98
CA VAL A 122 -6.02 9.82 5.21
C VAL A 122 -7.01 10.24 4.13
N GLN A 123 -6.73 9.92 2.86
CA GLN A 123 -7.64 10.18 1.74
C GLN A 123 -8.93 9.36 1.88
N GLN A 124 -8.82 8.05 2.16
CA GLN A 124 -10.00 7.18 2.35
C GLN A 124 -10.87 7.62 3.54
N ILE A 125 -10.29 8.03 4.66
CA ILE A 125 -11.05 8.60 5.79
C ILE A 125 -11.70 9.94 5.40
N GLY A 126 -11.08 10.72 4.51
CA GLY A 126 -11.66 11.96 4.00
C GLY A 126 -12.90 11.77 3.13
N ASP A 127 -12.95 10.69 2.35
CA ASP A 127 -14.08 10.34 1.49
C ASP A 127 -15.19 9.67 2.31
N GLU A 128 -16.42 10.22 2.28
CA GLU A 128 -17.55 9.69 3.07
C GLU A 128 -17.90 8.24 2.75
N ARG A 129 -17.86 7.87 1.46
CA ARG A 129 -18.22 6.52 1.01
C ARG A 129 -17.17 5.50 1.43
N LEU A 130 -15.89 5.85 1.33
CA LEU A 130 -14.78 4.98 1.75
C LEU A 130 -14.69 4.91 3.27
N ARG A 131 -14.90 6.03 3.98
CA ARG A 131 -14.92 6.08 5.44
C ARG A 131 -15.98 5.14 6.03
N ARG A 132 -17.20 5.09 5.46
CA ARG A 132 -18.22 4.11 5.90
C ARG A 132 -17.75 2.66 5.81
N LYS A 133 -17.02 2.30 4.75
CA LYS A 133 -16.43 0.95 4.61
C LYS A 133 -15.37 0.70 5.68
N LEU A 134 -14.51 1.67 5.96
CA LEU A 134 -13.50 1.59 7.02
C LEU A 134 -14.14 1.46 8.40
N VAL A 135 -15.28 2.11 8.65
CA VAL A 135 -16.05 1.94 9.89
C VAL A 135 -16.51 0.49 10.04
N THR A 136 -17.15 -0.09 9.02
CA THR A 136 -17.57 -1.49 9.05
C THR A 136 -16.39 -2.45 9.24
N GLU A 137 -15.29 -2.20 8.55
CA GLU A 137 -14.08 -3.02 8.70
C GLU A 137 -13.50 -2.93 10.12
N LEU A 138 -13.43 -1.73 10.69
CA LEU A 138 -12.91 -1.52 12.04
C LEU A 138 -13.82 -2.15 13.10
N GLN A 139 -15.14 -2.05 12.96
CA GLN A 139 -16.10 -2.74 13.84
C GLN A 139 -15.82 -4.24 13.89
N MET A 140 -15.63 -4.87 12.74
CA MET A 140 -15.30 -6.31 12.67
C MET A 140 -13.96 -6.62 13.34
N GLN A 141 -12.93 -5.80 13.11
CA GLN A 141 -11.62 -6.00 13.74
C GLN A 141 -11.68 -5.84 15.27
N VAL A 142 -12.45 -4.86 15.76
CA VAL A 142 -12.64 -4.65 17.21
C VAL A 142 -13.37 -5.82 17.84
N GLU A 143 -14.47 -6.31 17.23
CA GLU A 143 -15.19 -7.49 17.74
C GLU A 143 -14.27 -8.73 17.74
N GLN A 144 -13.45 -8.91 16.70
CA GLN A 144 -12.52 -10.04 16.60
C GLN A 144 -11.41 -10.00 17.67
N VAL A 145 -10.89 -8.82 18.01
CA VAL A 145 -9.76 -8.67 18.94
C VAL A 145 -10.22 -8.52 20.39
N TYR A 146 -11.33 -7.83 20.63
CA TYR A 146 -11.78 -7.43 21.96
C TYR A 146 -13.17 -7.95 22.35
N GLY A 147 -13.89 -8.68 21.50
CA GLY A 147 -15.30 -9.05 21.71
C GLY A 147 -15.63 -9.57 23.11
N ASP A 148 -14.81 -10.48 23.66
CA ASP A 148 -15.01 -11.05 25.01
C ASP A 148 -14.77 -10.06 26.15
N ARG A 149 -14.07 -8.96 25.88
CA ARG A 149 -13.67 -7.91 26.83
C ARG A 149 -14.52 -6.65 26.70
N LEU A 150 -15.41 -6.58 25.70
CA LEU A 150 -16.32 -5.46 25.51
C LEU A 150 -17.38 -5.47 26.61
N VAL A 151 -17.21 -4.60 27.60
CA VAL A 151 -18.19 -4.38 28.67
C VAL A 151 -19.36 -3.53 28.16
N ASP A 152 -19.07 -2.61 27.26
CA ASP A 152 -20.02 -1.68 26.66
C ASP A 152 -19.95 -1.82 25.14
N ARG A 153 -21.06 -2.19 24.51
CA ARG A 153 -21.14 -2.37 23.05
C ARG A 153 -21.40 -1.06 22.31
N GLU A 154 -21.64 0.06 23.01
CA GLU A 154 -21.75 1.39 22.39
C GLU A 154 -20.46 1.80 21.65
N VAL A 155 -19.31 1.25 22.05
CA VAL A 155 -18.02 1.47 21.34
C VAL A 155 -18.00 0.91 19.91
N LEU A 156 -18.96 0.07 19.56
CA LEU A 156 -19.14 -0.46 18.20
C LEU A 156 -20.19 0.30 17.40
N GLU A 157 -20.88 1.29 17.96
CA GLU A 157 -21.80 2.13 17.20
C GLU A 157 -21.06 2.87 16.08
N GLU A 158 -21.71 3.00 14.92
CA GLU A 158 -21.15 3.62 13.72
C GLU A 158 -20.57 5.02 14.03
N ASP A 159 -21.33 5.84 14.75
CA ASP A 159 -20.91 7.19 15.16
C ASP A 159 -19.67 7.19 16.06
N TYR A 160 -19.52 6.21 16.96
CA TYR A 160 -18.35 6.11 17.83
C TYR A 160 -17.11 5.75 17.02
N VAL A 161 -17.22 4.71 16.19
CA VAL A 161 -16.12 4.21 15.37
C VAL A 161 -15.69 5.25 14.33
N GLU A 162 -16.64 5.95 13.70
CA GLU A 162 -16.37 7.04 12.79
C GLU A 162 -15.60 8.18 13.48
N ARG A 163 -16.01 8.58 14.70
CA ARG A 163 -15.27 9.58 15.49
C ARG A 163 -13.84 9.13 15.79
N VAL A 164 -13.63 7.87 16.15
CA VAL A 164 -12.28 7.32 16.38
C VAL A 164 -11.44 7.41 15.11
N LEU A 165 -11.97 7.01 13.95
CA LEU A 165 -11.27 7.12 12.67
C LEU A 165 -10.90 8.57 12.33
N LEU A 166 -11.83 9.52 12.52
CA LEU A 166 -11.58 10.93 12.28
C LEU A 166 -10.53 11.52 13.23
N LEU A 167 -10.57 11.15 14.52
CA LEU A 167 -9.59 11.57 15.53
C LEU A 167 -8.19 11.01 15.28
N ARG A 168 -8.10 9.81 14.69
CA ARG A 168 -6.82 9.13 14.41
C ARG A 168 -6.34 9.33 12.97
N LYS A 169 -7.10 10.05 12.15
CA LYS A 169 -6.74 10.42 10.77
C LYS A 169 -5.35 11.08 10.76
N GLY A 170 -4.43 10.48 10.01
CA GLY A 170 -3.05 10.97 9.88
C GLY A 170 -2.09 10.52 10.97
N HIS A 171 -2.56 9.81 12.00
CA HIS A 171 -1.75 9.25 13.09
C HIS A 171 -1.58 7.73 13.02
N ILE A 172 -2.25 7.06 12.08
CA ILE A 172 -2.16 5.63 11.84
C ILE A 172 -1.78 5.39 10.39
N SER A 173 -0.91 4.41 10.14
CA SER A 173 -0.58 3.99 8.79
C SER A 173 -1.54 2.92 8.29
N ARG A 174 -2.07 2.07 9.17
CA ARG A 174 -2.96 0.95 8.84
C ARG A 174 -4.17 0.93 9.77
N LEU A 175 -5.30 0.41 9.30
CA LEU A 175 -6.51 0.32 10.11
C LEU A 175 -6.29 -0.54 11.37
N LYS A 176 -5.59 -1.67 11.20
CA LYS A 176 -5.25 -2.60 12.29
C LYS A 176 -4.42 -1.98 13.42
N ASN A 177 -3.80 -0.82 13.21
CA ASN A 177 -3.11 -0.11 14.30
C ASN A 177 -4.10 0.24 15.41
N LEU A 178 -5.36 0.53 15.08
CA LEU A 178 -6.36 0.91 16.06
C LEU A 178 -6.78 -0.25 16.98
N VAL A 179 -6.51 -1.50 16.62
CA VAL A 179 -6.76 -2.67 17.48
C VAL A 179 -5.48 -3.20 18.15
N ALA A 180 -4.39 -2.44 18.08
CA ALA A 180 -3.16 -2.76 18.79
C ALA A 180 -3.33 -2.51 20.31
N PRO A 181 -2.56 -3.20 21.18
CA PRO A 181 -2.66 -3.04 22.64
C PRO A 181 -2.55 -1.59 23.12
N GLU A 182 -1.70 -0.77 22.49
CA GLU A 182 -1.57 0.66 22.79
C GLU A 182 -2.86 1.46 22.59
N TYR A 183 -3.80 1.00 21.75
CA TYR A 183 -5.10 1.63 21.50
C TYR A 183 -6.26 0.93 22.20
N SER A 184 -5.99 -0.09 23.02
CA SER A 184 -7.04 -0.85 23.71
C SER A 184 -7.98 0.00 24.55
N TYR A 185 -7.50 1.14 25.09
CA TYR A 185 -8.30 2.09 25.86
C TYR A 185 -9.46 2.73 25.08
N LEU A 186 -9.45 2.66 23.75
CA LEU A 186 -10.56 3.09 22.90
C LEU A 186 -11.74 2.11 22.92
N TRP A 187 -11.49 0.84 23.25
CA TRP A 187 -12.47 -0.24 23.07
C TRP A 187 -12.84 -0.91 24.39
N VAL A 188 -11.88 -1.03 25.30
CA VAL A 188 -12.05 -1.75 26.56
C VAL A 188 -11.66 -0.88 27.74
N ARG A 189 -12.37 -1.04 28.85
CA ARG A 189 -12.00 -0.36 30.09
C ARG A 189 -10.64 -0.88 30.57
N PRO A 190 -9.68 0.00 30.89
CA PRO A 190 -8.39 -0.42 31.39
C PRO A 190 -8.55 -1.12 32.75
N SER A 191 -8.02 -2.32 32.88
CA SER A 191 -7.94 -3.05 34.14
C SER A 191 -6.70 -2.59 34.91
N VAL A 192 -6.85 -1.61 35.79
CA VAL A 192 -5.75 -1.11 36.63
C VAL A 192 -5.87 -1.73 38.02
N SER A 193 -4.82 -2.42 38.47
CA SER A 193 -4.77 -2.94 39.84
C SER A 193 -4.59 -1.79 40.85
N ARG A 194 -5.02 -1.99 42.10
CA ARG A 194 -4.83 -0.99 43.17
C ARG A 194 -3.35 -0.67 43.41
N GLU A 195 -2.46 -1.64 43.25
CA GLU A 195 -1.01 -1.46 43.39
C GLU A 195 -0.44 -0.56 42.27
N GLN A 196 -0.90 -0.73 41.03
CA GLN A 196 -0.51 0.14 39.91
C GLN A 196 -0.99 1.59 40.12
N LEU A 197 -2.19 1.79 40.67
CA LEU A 197 -2.71 3.12 40.99
C LEU A 197 -1.90 3.84 42.08
N GLN A 198 -1.46 3.10 43.10
CA GLN A 198 -0.63 3.63 44.19
C GLN A 198 0.75 4.06 43.71
N THR A 199 1.32 3.39 42.70
CA THR A 199 2.64 3.70 42.15
C THR A 199 2.65 4.97 41.29
N ILE A 200 1.51 5.35 40.69
CA ILE A 200 1.36 6.55 39.85
C ILE A 200 1.03 7.80 40.70
N SER A 201 0.48 7.60 41.90
CA SER A 201 0.09 8.68 42.82
C SER A 201 1.19 9.07 43.83
N ALA A 202 2.38 8.47 43.74
CA ALA A 202 3.56 8.76 44.56
C ALA A 202 4.60 9.53 43.75
#